data_AF-A0A4E0QZK9-F1
#
_entry.id   AF-A0A4E0QZK9-F1
#
_cell.length_a   1.000
_cell.length_b   1.000
_cell.length_c   1.000
_cell.angle_alpha   90.00
_cell.angle_beta   90.00
_cell.angle_gamma   90.00
#
_symmetry.space_group_name_H-M   'P 1'
#
loop_
_entity.id
_entity.type
_entity.pdbx_description
1 polymer ?
#
loop_
_entity_poly.entity_id
_entity_poly.type
_entity_poly.pdbx_seq_one_letter_code
_entity_poly.pdbx_strand_id
1 'polypeptide(L)'
;MIYTTLKKFISTNRRPSRKSLLIQFLINFAIAVIVLEYQSFNKNNAEYVPQMALFEIDEQTYRQWGSPILTPRDKLKSLIEKAEQGGANVVVVDIDLTWLSDGCFHVPGETPACSPVNFNSDVALGLYLQKLNEEFYEADKYDTPIILLRRTYRLPLDENGGLNTQAFLEKPYSFLEAYVKKEKNVFWTSTFEDGWQLAGLVCEDDHLSVVPSMPLLAAIAQVYSCEDSTRKAAYLIQEFKARLNAWAQSLPCDFKQGTTIAQICQKMDCPDLSISLSETHTIDLAQGTEKIVLTPPDSHLIENYRANKLLTANVDKQIVLIGVTHDIQTKKRDNVYLVANAVDTLLRFGQLNPPAYKTFILLVIMLTLIFAYYSLIKALIFAGIILFLLSGQMLAVALSLMTIQMIYQARPR
;
A
#
# COMPACT_ATOMS: atom_id res chain seq x y z
N MET A 1 1.33 9.58 18.85
CA MET A 1 1.59 10.28 20.13
C MET A 1 1.28 9.40 21.35
N ILE A 2 0.03 8.92 21.53
CA ILE A 2 -0.36 8.11 22.71
C ILE A 2 0.38 6.77 22.79
N TYR A 3 0.51 6.01 21.69
CA TYR A 3 1.29 4.77 21.65
C TYR A 3 2.76 4.98 22.06
N THR A 4 3.36 6.09 21.61
CA THR A 4 4.74 6.47 21.92
C THR A 4 4.90 6.83 23.41
N THR A 5 3.94 7.56 23.99
CA THR A 5 3.91 7.89 25.42
C THR A 5 3.70 6.66 26.30
N LEU A 6 2.79 5.74 25.91
CA LEU A 6 2.58 4.47 26.61
C LEU A 6 3.82 3.57 26.54
N LYS A 7 4.43 3.42 25.37
CA LYS A 7 5.65 2.62 25.19
C LYS A 7 6.81 3.16 26.05
N LYS A 8 6.93 4.49 26.16
CA LYS A 8 7.92 5.15 27.03
C LYS A 8 7.65 4.87 28.50
N PHE A 9 6.40 5.00 28.97
CA PHE A 9 5.97 4.68 30.33
C PHE A 9 6.22 3.21 30.72
N ILE A 10 6.03 2.28 29.78
CA ILE A 10 6.27 0.84 29.97
C ILE A 10 7.78 0.54 30.02
N SER A 11 8.58 1.18 29.16
CA SER A 11 10.04 0.92 29.07
C SER A 11 10.84 1.36 30.30
N THR A 12 10.31 2.29 31.10
CA THR A 12 10.99 2.83 32.28
C THR A 12 10.89 1.95 33.54
N ASN A 13 10.09 0.88 33.55
CA ASN A 13 9.93 0.01 34.72
C ASN A 13 10.74 -1.28 34.64
N ARG A 14 11.83 -1.38 35.44
CA ARG A 14 12.81 -2.49 35.42
C ARG A 14 12.31 -3.86 35.92
N ARG A 15 11.11 -3.96 36.50
CA ARG A 15 10.39 -5.23 36.71
C ARG A 15 8.90 -5.00 36.50
N PRO A 16 8.25 -5.66 35.52
CA PRO A 16 6.82 -5.48 35.33
C PRO A 16 6.10 -6.04 36.56
N SER A 17 5.45 -5.17 37.32
CA SER A 17 4.55 -5.61 38.37
C SER A 17 3.41 -6.42 37.76
N ARG A 18 2.75 -7.29 38.54
CA ARG A 18 1.54 -8.00 38.07
C ARG A 18 0.48 -7.05 37.47
N LYS A 19 0.42 -5.81 37.98
CA LYS A 19 -0.44 -4.75 37.43
C LYS A 19 0.00 -4.30 36.04
N SER A 20 1.31 -4.17 35.79
CA SER A 20 1.86 -3.82 34.48
C SER A 20 1.56 -4.87 33.41
N LEU A 21 1.63 -6.17 33.76
CA LEU A 21 1.28 -7.26 32.84
C LEU A 21 -0.22 -7.26 32.50
N LEU A 22 -1.08 -7.00 33.50
CA LEU A 22 -2.53 -6.90 33.28
C LEU A 22 -2.88 -5.72 32.35
N ILE A 23 -2.28 -4.54 32.57
CA ILE A 23 -2.49 -3.36 31.72
C ILE A 23 -2.04 -3.67 30.28
N GLN A 24 -0.88 -4.29 30.10
CA GLN A 24 -0.40 -4.68 28.76
C GLN A 24 -1.35 -5.66 28.07
N PHE A 25 -1.85 -6.66 28.82
CA PHE A 25 -2.83 -7.61 28.32
C PHE A 25 -4.12 -6.91 27.88
N LEU A 26 -4.64 -5.99 28.69
CA LEU A 26 -5.86 -5.24 28.36
C LEU A 26 -5.68 -4.35 27.13
N ILE A 27 -4.52 -3.71 26.94
CA ILE A 27 -4.23 -2.92 25.73
C ILE A 27 -4.18 -3.82 24.50
N ASN A 28 -3.43 -4.93 24.56
CA ASN A 28 -3.33 -5.86 23.44
C ASN A 28 -4.69 -6.48 23.10
N PHE A 29 -5.49 -6.77 24.12
CA PHE A 29 -6.85 -7.29 23.98
C PHE A 29 -7.79 -6.26 23.34
N ALA A 30 -7.75 -5.01 23.81
CA ALA A 30 -8.51 -3.91 23.23
C ALA A 30 -8.20 -3.72 21.74
N ILE A 31 -6.92 -3.78 21.36
CA ILE A 31 -6.49 -3.74 19.96
C ILE A 31 -7.06 -4.94 19.18
N ALA A 32 -6.98 -6.15 19.75
CA ALA A 32 -7.52 -7.35 19.09
C ALA A 32 -9.04 -7.30 18.89
N VAL A 33 -9.80 -6.82 19.88
CA VAL A 33 -11.26 -6.63 19.77
C VAL A 33 -11.60 -5.59 18.71
N ILE A 34 -10.88 -4.47 18.65
CA ILE A 34 -11.06 -3.47 17.58
C ILE A 34 -10.86 -4.12 16.21
N VAL A 35 -9.77 -4.88 16.04
CA VAL A 35 -9.47 -5.56 14.78
C VAL A 35 -10.58 -6.57 14.44
N LEU A 36 -11.06 -7.35 15.41
CA LEU A 36 -12.09 -8.36 15.19
C LEU A 36 -13.48 -7.78 14.90
N GLU A 37 -13.88 -6.71 15.60
CA GLU A 37 -15.16 -6.04 15.38
C GLU A 37 -15.16 -5.32 14.03
N TYR A 38 -14.04 -4.71 13.66
CA TYR A 38 -13.82 -4.13 12.34
C TYR A 38 -13.93 -5.19 11.22
N GLN A 39 -13.33 -6.37 11.43
CA GLN A 39 -13.44 -7.50 10.50
C GLN A 39 -14.87 -8.09 10.45
N SER A 40 -15.58 -8.12 11.58
CA SER A 40 -16.92 -8.71 11.69
C SER A 40 -18.01 -7.83 11.06
N PHE A 41 -17.90 -6.50 11.17
CA PHE A 41 -18.92 -5.58 10.63
C PHE A 41 -19.01 -5.70 9.10
N ASN A 42 -17.91 -6.04 8.44
CA ASN A 42 -17.84 -6.06 6.98
C ASN A 42 -18.11 -7.43 6.33
N LYS A 43 -18.21 -8.52 7.11
CA LYS A 43 -18.44 -9.86 6.55
C LYS A 43 -19.83 -10.02 5.92
N ASN A 44 -20.81 -9.22 6.35
CA ASN A 44 -22.21 -9.32 5.89
C ASN A 44 -22.49 -8.56 4.58
N ASN A 45 -21.57 -7.69 4.15
CA ASN A 45 -21.63 -6.95 2.89
C ASN A 45 -20.42 -7.28 2.01
N ALA A 46 -19.89 -8.49 2.09
CA ALA A 46 -18.70 -8.90 1.35
C ALA A 46 -19.00 -8.92 -0.16
N GLU A 47 -18.93 -7.73 -0.74
CA GLU A 47 -18.80 -7.46 -2.16
C GLU A 47 -17.65 -8.32 -2.70
N TYR A 48 -17.81 -8.81 -3.93
CA TYR A 48 -16.88 -9.72 -4.56
C TYR A 48 -15.45 -9.17 -4.47
N VAL A 49 -14.61 -9.80 -3.66
CA VAL A 49 -13.19 -9.42 -3.57
C VAL A 49 -12.45 -10.16 -4.68
N PRO A 50 -11.86 -9.43 -5.62
CA PRO A 50 -11.19 -10.03 -6.76
C PRO A 50 -9.98 -10.83 -6.28
N GLN A 51 -9.82 -12.01 -6.87
CA GLN A 51 -8.64 -12.83 -6.64
C GLN A 51 -7.41 -12.14 -7.22
N MET A 52 -6.29 -12.27 -6.51
CA MET A 52 -5.00 -11.77 -6.95
C MET A 52 -4.09 -12.96 -7.24
N ALA A 53 -3.27 -12.84 -8.28
CA ALA A 53 -2.17 -13.76 -8.54
C ALA A 53 -0.84 -13.07 -8.25
N LEU A 54 0.08 -13.77 -7.62
CA LEU A 54 1.45 -13.32 -7.44
C LEU A 54 2.37 -14.14 -8.33
N PHE A 55 2.99 -13.50 -9.32
CA PHE A 55 4.09 -14.04 -10.10
C PHE A 55 5.39 -13.75 -9.34
N GLU A 56 5.77 -14.72 -8.52
CA GLU A 56 6.84 -14.61 -7.54
C GLU A 56 8.22 -14.89 -8.18
N ILE A 57 9.13 -13.93 -8.03
CA ILE A 57 10.56 -14.13 -8.28
C ILE A 57 11.21 -14.59 -6.97
N ASP A 58 10.95 -15.87 -6.65
CA ASP A 58 11.49 -16.53 -5.45
C ASP A 58 13.00 -16.75 -5.55
N GLU A 59 13.63 -17.13 -4.43
CA GLU A 59 15.08 -17.35 -4.35
C GLU A 59 15.57 -18.41 -5.34
N GLN A 60 14.74 -19.43 -5.60
CA GLN A 60 15.06 -20.46 -6.57
C GLN A 60 15.10 -19.90 -8.00
N THR A 61 14.08 -19.12 -8.38
CA THR A 61 13.99 -18.49 -9.70
C THR A 61 15.10 -17.47 -9.91
N TYR A 62 15.39 -16.66 -8.88
CA TYR A 62 16.50 -15.73 -8.87
C TYR A 62 17.86 -16.41 -9.14
N ARG A 63 18.15 -17.49 -8.43
CA ARG A 63 19.37 -18.29 -8.65
C ARG A 63 19.43 -18.90 -10.04
N GLN A 64 18.29 -19.38 -10.57
CA GLN A 64 18.20 -19.91 -11.93
C GLN A 64 18.46 -18.85 -13.00
N TRP A 65 18.15 -17.58 -12.72
CA TRP A 65 18.50 -16.46 -13.59
C TRP A 65 19.95 -15.99 -13.44
N GLY A 66 20.77 -16.70 -12.65
CA GLY A 66 22.17 -16.37 -12.44
C GLY A 66 22.41 -15.34 -11.33
N SER A 67 21.42 -15.10 -10.46
CA SER A 67 21.48 -14.11 -9.38
C SER A 67 21.90 -12.70 -9.84
N PRO A 68 21.21 -12.12 -10.84
CA PRO A 68 21.58 -10.83 -11.38
C PRO A 68 21.25 -9.69 -10.40
N ILE A 69 22.06 -8.61 -10.39
CA ILE A 69 21.81 -7.45 -9.51
C ILE A 69 20.44 -6.80 -9.80
N LEU A 70 20.06 -6.77 -11.08
CA LEU A 70 18.77 -6.26 -11.54
C LEU A 70 17.96 -7.40 -12.18
N THR A 71 16.63 -7.32 -12.08
CA THR A 71 15.75 -8.27 -12.77
C THR A 71 15.99 -8.21 -14.29
N PRO A 72 16.34 -9.34 -14.95
CA PRO A 72 16.55 -9.36 -16.39
C PRO A 72 15.30 -8.94 -17.15
N ARG A 73 15.43 -7.97 -18.07
CA ARG A 73 14.26 -7.37 -18.74
C ARG A 73 13.57 -8.27 -19.74
N ASP A 74 14.29 -9.21 -20.34
CA ASP A 74 13.69 -10.27 -21.16
C ASP A 74 12.76 -11.15 -20.32
N LYS A 75 13.19 -11.51 -19.10
CA LYS A 75 12.39 -12.29 -18.16
C LYS A 75 11.18 -11.51 -17.70
N LEU A 76 11.36 -10.24 -17.29
CA LEU A 76 10.26 -9.39 -16.89
C LEU A 76 9.23 -9.21 -18.00
N LYS A 77 9.66 -8.94 -19.23
CA LYS A 77 8.79 -8.90 -20.42
C LYS A 77 7.97 -10.18 -20.54
N SER A 78 8.61 -11.35 -20.43
CA SER A 78 7.89 -12.63 -20.48
C SER A 78 6.88 -12.83 -19.34
N LEU A 79 7.14 -12.30 -18.14
CA LEU A 79 6.15 -12.35 -17.05
C LEU A 79 4.91 -11.50 -17.37
N ILE A 80 5.11 -10.29 -17.92
CA ILE A 80 4.03 -9.41 -18.33
C ILE A 80 3.24 -10.03 -19.49
N GLU A 81 3.93 -10.58 -20.50
CA GLU A 81 3.30 -11.32 -21.61
C GLU A 81 2.48 -12.50 -21.12
N LYS A 82 2.93 -13.20 -20.09
CA LYS A 82 2.19 -14.32 -19.50
C LYS A 82 0.95 -13.86 -18.76
N ALA A 83 1.02 -12.72 -18.06
CA ALA A 83 -0.14 -12.13 -17.40
C ALA A 83 -1.19 -11.68 -18.44
N GLU A 84 -0.75 -10.98 -19.50
CA GLU A 84 -1.61 -10.59 -20.63
C GLU A 84 -2.27 -11.82 -21.27
N GLN A 85 -1.49 -12.83 -21.67
CA GLN A 85 -2.00 -14.06 -22.29
C GLN A 85 -2.96 -14.84 -21.38
N GLY A 86 -2.77 -14.73 -20.07
CA GLY A 86 -3.61 -15.36 -19.06
C GLY A 86 -4.90 -14.60 -18.76
N GLY A 87 -5.16 -13.47 -19.42
CA GLY A 87 -6.38 -12.67 -19.25
C GLY A 87 -6.38 -11.74 -18.05
N ALA A 88 -5.21 -11.34 -17.54
CA ALA A 88 -5.14 -10.40 -16.43
C ALA A 88 -5.86 -9.08 -16.74
N ASN A 89 -6.56 -8.51 -15.76
CA ASN A 89 -7.15 -7.16 -15.89
C ASN A 89 -6.13 -6.07 -15.58
N VAL A 90 -5.30 -6.34 -14.55
CA VAL A 90 -4.31 -5.40 -14.04
C VAL A 90 -3.01 -6.16 -13.81
N VAL A 91 -1.90 -5.63 -14.31
CA VAL A 91 -0.56 -6.16 -14.06
C VAL A 91 0.23 -5.13 -13.27
N VAL A 92 0.55 -5.47 -12.04
CA VAL A 92 1.29 -4.64 -11.09
C VAL A 92 2.74 -5.09 -11.07
N VAL A 93 3.66 -4.24 -11.54
CA VAL A 93 5.08 -4.54 -11.63
C VAL A 93 5.83 -3.85 -10.48
N ASP A 94 5.96 -4.54 -9.35
CA ASP A 94 6.72 -4.10 -8.17
C ASP A 94 8.22 -4.42 -8.32
N ILE A 95 8.81 -3.90 -9.39
CA ILE A 95 10.24 -4.01 -9.71
C ILE A 95 10.73 -2.64 -10.13
N ASP A 96 11.88 -2.21 -9.63
CA ASP A 96 12.44 -0.92 -10.01
C ASP A 96 12.91 -0.91 -11.48
N LEU A 97 12.29 -0.04 -12.29
CA LEU A 97 12.59 0.18 -13.71
C LEU A 97 13.29 1.52 -13.97
N THR A 98 13.81 2.15 -12.92
CA THR A 98 14.59 3.40 -13.04
C THR A 98 15.93 3.13 -13.71
N TRP A 99 16.55 1.98 -13.42
CA TRP A 99 17.88 1.62 -13.90
C TRP A 99 17.81 0.81 -15.21
N LEU A 100 18.78 1.05 -16.08
CA LEU A 100 19.03 0.19 -17.24
C LEU A 100 19.63 -1.14 -16.81
N SER A 101 19.56 -2.16 -17.68
CA SER A 101 20.05 -3.52 -17.37
C SER A 101 21.55 -3.58 -17.05
N ASP A 102 22.31 -2.55 -17.44
CA ASP A 102 23.73 -2.43 -17.14
C ASP A 102 24.04 -1.97 -15.70
N GLY A 103 23.00 -1.64 -14.92
CA GLY A 103 23.17 -1.15 -13.56
C GLY A 103 23.53 0.32 -13.46
N CYS A 104 23.37 1.09 -14.56
CA CYS A 104 23.86 2.46 -14.63
C CYS A 104 22.74 3.46 -14.92
N PHE A 105 22.96 4.71 -14.49
CA PHE A 105 22.11 5.84 -14.84
C PHE A 105 22.60 6.44 -16.15
N HIS A 106 21.66 6.63 -17.08
CA HIS A 106 21.92 7.29 -18.36
C HIS A 106 21.15 8.59 -18.39
N VAL A 107 21.87 9.71 -18.22
CA VAL A 107 21.27 11.04 -18.37
C VAL A 107 21.27 11.38 -19.86
N PRO A 108 20.13 11.83 -20.43
CA PRO A 108 20.07 12.24 -21.82
C PRO A 108 21.15 13.29 -22.15
N GLY A 109 22.02 12.99 -23.11
CA GLY A 109 23.10 13.89 -23.53
C GLY A 109 24.44 13.71 -22.80
N GLU A 110 24.51 12.83 -21.80
CA GLU A 110 25.76 12.51 -21.10
C GLU A 110 26.30 11.13 -21.50
N THR A 111 27.62 10.97 -21.44
CA THR A 111 28.23 9.65 -21.65
C THR A 111 28.11 8.84 -20.37
N PRO A 112 27.50 7.64 -20.39
CA PRO A 112 27.36 6.83 -19.18
C PRO A 112 28.74 6.42 -18.65
N ALA A 113 28.87 6.36 -17.33
CA ALA A 113 30.11 5.96 -16.65
C ALA A 113 30.49 4.48 -16.87
N CYS A 114 29.59 3.69 -17.46
CA CYS A 114 29.70 2.25 -17.57
C CYS A 114 30.02 1.80 -18.99
N SER A 115 30.70 0.67 -19.11
CA SER A 115 31.00 0.05 -20.40
C SER A 115 29.73 -0.23 -21.19
N PRO A 116 29.76 -0.15 -22.54
CA PRO A 116 28.60 -0.39 -23.37
C PRO A 116 28.07 -1.81 -23.15
N VAL A 117 26.80 -1.90 -22.76
CA VAL A 117 26.07 -3.17 -22.62
C VAL A 117 25.05 -3.31 -23.74
N ASN A 118 24.70 -4.54 -24.04
CA ASN A 118 23.64 -4.87 -24.96
C ASN A 118 22.27 -4.45 -24.37
N PHE A 119 21.70 -3.35 -24.87
CA PHE A 119 20.40 -2.82 -24.45
C PHE A 119 19.19 -3.50 -25.13
N ASN A 120 19.40 -4.58 -25.91
CA ASN A 120 18.31 -5.19 -26.68
C ASN A 120 17.14 -5.65 -25.81
N SER A 121 17.39 -6.09 -24.57
CA SER A 121 16.35 -6.50 -23.62
C SER A 121 15.57 -5.31 -23.05
N ASP A 122 16.25 -4.20 -22.73
CA ASP A 122 15.61 -2.95 -22.30
C ASP A 122 14.73 -2.38 -23.43
N VAL A 123 15.26 -2.33 -24.66
CA VAL A 123 14.53 -1.89 -25.86
C VAL A 123 13.33 -2.79 -26.13
N ALA A 124 13.49 -4.11 -26.06
CA ALA A 124 12.40 -5.05 -26.29
C ALA A 124 11.27 -4.91 -25.26
N LEU A 125 11.61 -4.68 -23.98
CA LEU A 125 10.61 -4.39 -22.94
C LEU A 125 9.92 -3.05 -23.21
N GLY A 126 10.69 -2.00 -23.53
CA GLY A 126 10.16 -0.67 -23.82
C GLY A 126 9.18 -0.67 -24.99
N LEU A 127 9.54 -1.30 -26.12
CA LEU A 127 8.66 -1.43 -27.29
C LEU A 127 7.40 -2.23 -26.98
N TYR A 128 7.51 -3.28 -26.17
CA TYR A 128 6.35 -4.08 -25.79
C TYR A 128 5.39 -3.30 -24.87
N LEU A 129 5.90 -2.55 -23.89
CA LEU A 129 5.09 -1.66 -23.06
C LEU A 129 4.47 -0.52 -23.88
N GLN A 130 5.21 0.04 -24.84
CA GLN A 130 4.66 1.03 -25.77
C GLN A 130 3.48 0.46 -26.56
N LYS A 131 3.63 -0.76 -27.09
CA LYS A 131 2.55 -1.48 -27.79
C LYS A 131 1.31 -1.59 -26.89
N LEU A 132 1.43 -2.12 -25.67
CA LEU A 132 0.30 -2.24 -24.73
C LEU A 132 -0.34 -0.87 -24.39
N ASN A 133 0.47 0.19 -24.35
CA ASN A 133 0.02 1.54 -24.09
C ASN A 133 -0.74 2.14 -25.30
N GLU A 134 -0.41 1.72 -26.53
CA GLU A 134 -1.02 2.21 -27.77
C GLU A 134 -2.27 1.41 -28.17
N GLU A 135 -2.25 0.09 -27.98
CA GLU A 135 -3.36 -0.83 -28.27
C GLU A 135 -4.66 -0.46 -27.54
N PHE A 136 -4.54 0.31 -26.45
CA PHE A 136 -5.65 0.91 -25.71
C PHE A 136 -6.74 1.57 -26.59
N TYR A 137 -6.34 2.19 -27.71
CA TYR A 137 -7.26 2.88 -28.61
C TYR A 137 -7.75 2.02 -29.79
N GLU A 138 -7.24 0.81 -29.96
CA GLU A 138 -7.61 -0.06 -31.08
C GLU A 138 -9.02 -0.61 -30.88
N ALA A 139 -9.91 -0.44 -31.86
CA ALA A 139 -11.34 -0.72 -31.68
C ALA A 139 -11.70 -2.18 -31.41
N ASP A 140 -10.76 -3.12 -31.49
CA ASP A 140 -10.91 -4.56 -31.30
C ASP A 140 -10.17 -5.09 -30.06
N LYS A 141 -9.41 -4.24 -29.34
CA LYS A 141 -8.62 -4.62 -28.15
C LYS A 141 -9.15 -4.00 -26.87
N TYR A 142 -10.22 -4.56 -26.32
CA TYR A 142 -10.87 -4.03 -25.10
C TYR A 142 -10.31 -4.63 -23.81
N ASP A 143 -9.63 -5.77 -23.92
CA ASP A 143 -9.16 -6.65 -22.87
C ASP A 143 -7.67 -6.47 -22.54
N THR A 144 -6.99 -5.48 -23.15
CA THR A 144 -5.58 -5.20 -22.82
C THR A 144 -5.45 -4.84 -21.34
N PRO A 145 -4.61 -5.54 -20.56
CA PRO A 145 -4.44 -5.26 -19.14
C PRO A 145 -3.94 -3.84 -18.89
N ILE A 146 -4.38 -3.22 -17.79
CA ILE A 146 -3.73 -2.01 -17.26
C ILE A 146 -2.39 -2.42 -16.65
N ILE A 147 -1.30 -1.75 -17.05
CA ILE A 147 0.03 -2.00 -16.49
C ILE A 147 0.40 -0.90 -15.51
N LEU A 148 0.72 -1.26 -14.27
CA LEU A 148 1.18 -0.35 -13.23
C LEU A 148 2.66 -0.59 -12.96
N LEU A 149 3.50 0.37 -13.35
CA LEU A 149 4.94 0.32 -13.21
C LEU A 149 5.37 1.03 -11.93
N ARG A 150 6.20 0.34 -11.12
CA ARG A 150 6.89 0.98 -10.01
C ARG A 150 7.96 1.95 -10.52
N ARG A 151 7.98 3.15 -9.94
CA ARG A 151 9.13 4.07 -10.01
C ARG A 151 9.62 4.39 -8.60
N THR A 152 10.92 4.29 -8.40
CA THR A 152 11.58 4.78 -7.19
C THR A 152 11.86 6.26 -7.33
N TYR A 153 11.34 7.06 -6.42
CA TYR A 153 11.67 8.49 -6.30
C TYR A 153 12.76 8.65 -5.24
N ARG A 154 13.59 9.68 -5.36
CA ARG A 154 14.76 9.86 -4.48
C ARG A 154 14.80 11.27 -3.90
N LEU A 155 15.51 11.44 -2.79
CA LEU A 155 15.78 12.77 -2.26
C LEU A 155 16.81 13.46 -3.14
N PRO A 156 16.64 14.76 -3.46
CA PRO A 156 17.64 15.51 -4.20
C PRO A 156 18.90 15.71 -3.35
N LEU A 157 20.00 16.05 -4.02
CA LEU A 157 21.24 16.44 -3.36
C LEU A 157 21.23 17.94 -3.03
N ASP A 158 21.84 18.32 -1.91
CA ASP A 158 22.11 19.71 -1.56
C ASP A 158 23.37 20.24 -2.29
N GLU A 159 23.68 21.52 -2.09
CA GLU A 159 24.84 22.20 -2.70
C GLU A 159 26.20 21.53 -2.38
N ASN A 160 26.27 20.73 -1.33
CA ASN A 160 27.47 20.01 -0.90
C ASN A 160 27.47 18.53 -1.34
N GLY A 161 26.46 18.09 -2.10
CA GLY A 161 26.27 16.70 -2.49
C GLY A 161 25.71 15.81 -1.37
N GLY A 162 25.20 16.38 -0.28
CA GLY A 162 24.50 15.67 0.78
C GLY A 162 23.03 15.40 0.44
N LEU A 163 22.38 14.40 1.05
CA LEU A 163 20.95 14.15 0.85
C LEU A 163 20.11 15.27 1.50
N ASN A 164 19.30 15.97 0.71
CA ASN A 164 18.38 16.97 1.22
C ASN A 164 17.09 16.33 1.74
N THR A 165 17.12 15.89 3.00
CA THR A 165 15.98 15.23 3.68
C THR A 165 14.74 16.12 3.90
N GLN A 166 14.85 17.43 3.65
CA GLN A 166 13.73 18.37 3.78
C GLN A 166 13.03 18.65 2.46
N ALA A 167 13.69 18.38 1.33
CA ALA A 167 13.12 18.61 0.01
C ALA A 167 12.07 17.55 -0.35
N PHE A 168 11.24 17.89 -1.34
CA PHE A 168 10.41 16.92 -2.02
C PHE A 168 11.28 15.91 -2.77
N LEU A 169 10.72 14.71 -2.98
CA LEU A 169 11.39 13.71 -3.80
C LEU A 169 11.48 14.21 -5.24
N GLU A 170 12.58 13.89 -5.91
CA GLU A 170 12.75 14.11 -7.34
C GLU A 170 12.46 12.84 -8.13
N LYS A 171 12.00 13.02 -9.36
CA LYS A 171 11.80 11.96 -10.34
C LYS A 171 13.12 11.64 -11.05
N PRO A 172 13.72 10.47 -10.82
CA PRO A 172 14.86 10.05 -11.62
C PRO A 172 14.42 9.69 -13.04
N TYR A 173 15.31 9.92 -13.99
CA TYR A 173 15.13 9.45 -15.37
C TYR A 173 14.98 7.92 -15.40
N SER A 174 14.08 7.43 -16.24
CA SER A 174 13.94 6.00 -16.55
C SER A 174 14.03 5.81 -18.06
N PHE A 175 14.69 4.74 -18.50
CA PHE A 175 14.80 4.42 -19.93
C PHE A 175 13.43 4.24 -20.61
N LEU A 176 12.39 3.90 -19.83
CA LEU A 176 11.03 3.73 -20.32
C LEU A 176 10.35 5.05 -20.69
N GLU A 177 10.89 6.22 -20.30
CA GLU A 177 10.35 7.52 -20.68
C GLU A 177 10.42 7.77 -22.20
N ALA A 178 11.37 7.14 -22.89
CA ALA A 178 11.45 7.19 -24.34
C ALA A 178 10.27 6.46 -25.03
N TYR A 179 9.66 5.48 -24.35
CA TYR A 179 8.64 4.58 -24.88
C TYR A 179 7.24 4.91 -24.37
N VAL A 180 7.10 5.27 -23.10
CA VAL A 180 5.83 5.61 -22.43
C VAL A 180 5.78 7.12 -22.17
N LYS A 181 5.69 7.91 -23.26
CA LYS A 181 5.66 9.38 -23.19
C LYS A 181 4.37 9.94 -22.60
N LYS A 182 3.25 9.28 -22.90
CA LYS A 182 1.92 9.60 -22.37
C LYS A 182 1.31 8.33 -21.83
N GLU A 183 0.95 8.35 -20.55
CA GLU A 183 0.31 7.22 -19.89
C GLU A 183 -1.13 7.08 -20.39
N LYS A 184 -1.42 5.98 -21.07
CA LYS A 184 -2.76 5.66 -21.60
C LYS A 184 -3.31 4.41 -20.91
N ASN A 185 -2.51 3.35 -20.93
CA ASN A 185 -2.83 2.06 -20.32
C ASN A 185 -1.64 1.50 -19.51
N VAL A 186 -0.45 2.09 -19.68
CA VAL A 186 0.74 1.85 -18.87
C VAL A 186 0.99 3.09 -18.01
N PHE A 187 0.98 2.93 -16.69
CA PHE A 187 1.04 4.03 -15.72
C PHE A 187 2.20 3.86 -14.75
N TRP A 188 2.93 4.93 -14.50
CA TRP A 188 3.87 5.08 -13.40
C TRP A 188 3.14 5.29 -12.08
N THR A 189 3.68 4.65 -11.05
CA THR A 189 3.18 4.70 -9.68
C THR A 189 4.36 4.91 -8.71
N SER A 190 4.08 5.42 -7.51
CA SER A 190 5.12 5.54 -6.47
C SER A 190 5.34 4.20 -5.75
N THR A 191 6.54 4.04 -5.19
CA THR A 191 6.81 2.96 -4.24
C THR A 191 5.93 3.09 -3.00
N PHE A 192 5.63 1.95 -2.39
CA PHE A 192 4.84 1.86 -1.17
C PHE A 192 5.74 1.60 0.04
N GLU A 193 6.82 2.38 0.20
CA GLU A 193 7.86 2.08 1.20
C GLU A 193 7.89 3.06 2.39
N ASP A 194 7.47 4.31 2.24
CA ASP A 194 7.57 5.32 3.31
C ASP A 194 6.21 5.93 3.68
N GLY A 195 5.60 5.38 4.73
CA GLY A 195 4.51 6.07 5.44
C GLY A 195 3.09 5.77 4.97
N TRP A 196 2.90 4.75 4.11
CA TRP A 196 1.60 4.25 3.65
C TRP A 196 0.78 5.25 2.83
N GLN A 197 1.42 6.25 2.25
CA GLN A 197 0.77 7.33 1.52
C GLN A 197 0.07 6.80 0.26
N LEU A 198 -1.18 7.23 0.05
CA LEU A 198 -1.96 6.93 -1.15
C LEU A 198 -1.53 7.74 -2.37
N ALA A 199 -0.90 8.90 -2.16
CA ALA A 199 -0.30 9.72 -3.19
C ALA A 199 0.84 10.54 -2.59
N GLY A 200 1.99 10.54 -3.26
CA GLY A 200 3.17 11.33 -2.87
C GLY A 200 3.28 12.61 -3.70
N LEU A 201 3.94 13.62 -3.14
CA LEU A 201 4.34 14.83 -3.85
C LEU A 201 5.81 14.72 -4.29
N VAL A 202 6.06 15.04 -5.55
CA VAL A 202 7.39 15.02 -6.16
C VAL A 202 7.65 16.36 -6.85
N CYS A 203 8.90 16.81 -6.86
CA CYS A 203 9.32 17.97 -7.61
C CYS A 203 9.73 17.55 -9.03
N GLU A 204 9.09 18.14 -10.03
CA GLU A 204 9.39 17.98 -11.46
C GLU A 204 9.39 19.37 -12.10
N ASP A 205 10.44 19.74 -12.83
CA ASP A 205 10.51 21.03 -13.55
C ASP A 205 10.13 22.27 -12.69
N ASP A 206 10.68 22.33 -11.48
CA ASP A 206 10.45 23.39 -10.46
C ASP A 206 9.00 23.51 -9.93
N HIS A 207 8.12 22.58 -10.27
CA HIS A 207 6.75 22.50 -9.76
C HIS A 207 6.45 21.18 -9.06
N LEU A 208 5.40 21.16 -8.23
CA LEU A 208 4.93 19.90 -7.66
C LEU A 208 4.16 19.05 -8.68
N SER A 209 4.30 17.74 -8.54
CA SER A 209 3.55 16.71 -9.25
C SER A 209 3.07 15.70 -8.21
N VAL A 210 1.90 15.11 -8.44
CA VAL A 210 1.31 14.10 -7.57
C VAL A 210 1.48 12.74 -8.23
N VAL A 211 2.02 11.81 -7.47
CA VAL A 211 2.22 10.44 -7.91
C VAL A 211 1.38 9.52 -7.03
N PRO A 212 0.25 9.02 -7.55
CA PRO A 212 -0.53 8.00 -6.86
C PRO A 212 0.30 6.75 -6.56
N SER A 213 0.02 6.14 -5.42
CA SER A 213 0.66 4.90 -5.02
C SER A 213 0.15 3.72 -5.82
N MET A 214 0.98 2.69 -5.92
CA MET A 214 0.65 1.45 -6.60
C MET A 214 -0.65 0.81 -6.07
N PRO A 215 -0.88 0.70 -4.74
CA PRO A 215 -2.14 0.14 -4.23
C PRO A 215 -3.38 0.96 -4.62
N LEU A 216 -3.29 2.30 -4.62
CA LEU A 216 -4.42 3.16 -4.98
C LEU A 216 -4.82 2.94 -6.44
N LEU A 217 -3.85 2.97 -7.36
CA LEU A 217 -4.15 2.77 -8.79
C LEU A 217 -4.59 1.35 -9.10
N ALA A 218 -4.07 0.34 -8.42
CA ALA A 218 -4.53 -1.04 -8.58
C ALA A 218 -5.98 -1.20 -8.09
N ALA A 219 -6.35 -0.57 -6.97
CA ALA A 219 -7.73 -0.57 -6.48
C ALA A 219 -8.69 0.14 -7.45
N ILE A 220 -8.33 1.33 -7.94
CA ILE A 220 -9.12 2.05 -8.97
C ILE A 220 -9.25 1.20 -10.24
N ALA A 221 -8.13 0.63 -10.71
CA ALA A 221 -8.12 -0.18 -11.91
C ALA A 221 -9.08 -1.37 -11.79
N GLN A 222 -9.05 -2.05 -10.64
CA GLN A 222 -9.87 -3.22 -10.39
C GLN A 222 -11.36 -2.89 -10.24
N VAL A 223 -11.71 -1.84 -9.49
CA VAL A 223 -13.11 -1.42 -9.28
C VAL A 223 -13.79 -1.04 -10.60
N TYR A 224 -13.03 -0.38 -11.48
CA TYR A 224 -13.58 0.18 -12.71
C TYR A 224 -13.29 -0.66 -13.96
N SER A 225 -12.63 -1.80 -13.82
CA SER A 225 -12.54 -2.80 -14.88
C SER A 225 -13.87 -3.55 -14.96
N CYS A 226 -14.49 -3.53 -16.13
CA CYS A 226 -15.70 -4.32 -16.40
C CYS A 226 -15.31 -5.72 -16.87
N GLU A 227 -16.27 -6.66 -16.87
CA GLU A 227 -16.02 -8.05 -17.27
C GLU A 227 -15.32 -8.19 -18.64
N ASP A 228 -15.55 -7.24 -19.54
CA ASP A 228 -15.05 -7.28 -20.93
C ASP A 228 -14.13 -6.10 -21.27
N SER A 229 -13.81 -5.21 -20.31
CA SER A 229 -12.92 -4.09 -20.62
C SER A 229 -12.26 -3.39 -19.43
N THR A 230 -10.98 -3.05 -19.61
CA THR A 230 -10.18 -2.21 -18.72
C THR A 230 -10.24 -0.72 -19.11
N ARG A 231 -10.91 -0.35 -20.21
CA ARG A 231 -10.84 1.01 -20.77
C ARG A 231 -11.37 2.08 -19.84
N LYS A 232 -12.51 1.82 -19.22
CA LYS A 232 -13.14 2.75 -18.28
C LYS A 232 -12.21 3.04 -17.12
N ALA A 233 -11.60 2.01 -16.55
CA ALA A 233 -10.60 2.15 -15.50
C ALA A 233 -9.41 3.01 -15.94
N ALA A 234 -8.84 2.76 -17.11
CA ALA A 234 -7.70 3.53 -17.59
C ALA A 234 -8.06 5.01 -17.84
N TYR A 235 -9.24 5.32 -18.41
CA TYR A 235 -9.72 6.70 -18.55
C TYR A 235 -9.88 7.40 -17.22
N LEU A 236 -10.45 6.71 -16.22
CA LEU A 236 -10.60 7.26 -14.87
C LEU A 236 -9.25 7.51 -14.21
N ILE A 237 -8.27 6.61 -14.37
CA ILE A 237 -6.90 6.82 -13.88
C ILE A 237 -6.26 8.03 -14.57
N GLN A 238 -6.39 8.16 -15.89
CA GLN A 238 -5.86 9.31 -16.64
C GLN A 238 -6.47 10.62 -16.14
N GLU A 239 -7.80 10.69 -16.01
CA GLU A 239 -8.52 11.87 -15.53
C GLU A 239 -8.12 12.21 -14.09
N PHE A 240 -8.05 11.20 -13.22
CA PHE A 240 -7.65 11.36 -11.83
C PHE A 240 -6.23 11.92 -11.72
N LYS A 241 -5.25 11.34 -12.43
CA LYS A 241 -3.87 11.85 -12.46
C LYS A 241 -3.80 13.26 -13.04
N ALA A 242 -4.53 13.54 -14.11
CA ALA A 242 -4.57 14.86 -14.72
C ALA A 242 -5.13 15.92 -13.76
N ARG A 243 -6.21 15.61 -13.03
CA ARG A 243 -6.80 16.49 -12.01
C ARG A 243 -5.81 16.78 -10.87
N LEU A 244 -5.15 15.74 -10.36
CA LEU A 244 -4.15 15.89 -9.30
C LEU A 244 -2.97 16.77 -9.74
N ASN A 245 -2.44 16.51 -10.94
CA ASN A 245 -1.28 17.24 -11.45
C ASN A 245 -1.62 18.67 -11.89
N ALA A 246 -2.82 18.93 -12.41
CA ALA A 246 -3.25 20.29 -12.73
C ALA A 246 -3.28 21.19 -11.48
N TRP A 247 -3.68 20.63 -10.33
CA TRP A 247 -3.57 21.33 -9.05
C TRP A 247 -2.11 21.48 -8.61
N ALA A 248 -1.34 20.40 -8.57
CA ALA A 248 0.03 20.39 -8.04
C ALA A 248 0.99 21.28 -8.84
N GLN A 249 0.83 21.37 -10.17
CA GLN A 249 1.66 22.22 -11.04
C GLN A 249 1.57 23.71 -10.71
N SER A 250 0.51 24.15 -10.01
CA SER A 250 0.40 25.52 -9.53
C SER A 250 1.26 25.83 -8.30
N LEU A 251 1.83 24.80 -7.68
CA LEU A 251 2.57 24.89 -6.43
C LEU A 251 4.08 24.80 -6.66
N PRO A 252 4.88 25.68 -6.02
CA PRO A 252 6.33 25.59 -6.09
C PRO A 252 6.84 24.41 -5.25
N CYS A 253 8.05 23.95 -5.54
CA CYS A 253 8.75 22.94 -4.74
C CYS A 253 9.28 23.47 -3.38
N ASP A 254 8.44 24.17 -2.60
CA ASP A 254 8.78 24.71 -1.27
C ASP A 254 8.21 23.85 -0.13
N PHE A 255 9.06 23.03 0.49
CA PHE A 255 8.68 22.13 1.57
C PHE A 255 8.13 22.85 2.82
N LYS A 256 8.36 24.17 2.98
CA LYS A 256 7.81 24.94 4.10
C LYS A 256 6.27 24.99 4.09
N GLN A 257 5.67 24.78 2.92
CA GLN A 257 4.22 24.70 2.75
C GLN A 257 3.65 23.37 3.27
N GLY A 258 4.48 22.35 3.45
CA GLY A 258 4.10 21.00 3.87
C GLY A 258 4.68 19.98 2.89
N THR A 259 4.84 18.73 3.32
CA THR A 259 5.42 17.67 2.50
C THR A 259 4.39 16.64 2.05
N THR A 260 3.12 16.80 2.43
CA THR A 260 2.01 15.93 2.01
C THR A 260 0.83 16.77 1.51
N ILE A 261 -0.04 16.16 0.70
CA ILE A 261 -1.23 16.81 0.15
C ILE A 261 -2.08 17.38 1.29
N ALA A 262 -2.38 16.57 2.31
CA ALA A 262 -3.17 17.03 3.45
C ALA A 262 -2.55 18.19 4.23
N GLN A 263 -1.22 18.24 4.38
CA GLN A 263 -0.55 19.35 5.06
C GLN A 263 -0.64 20.65 4.27
N ILE A 264 -0.55 20.57 2.95
CA ILE A 264 -0.72 21.73 2.06
C ILE A 264 -2.17 22.19 2.10
N CYS A 265 -3.14 21.28 1.96
CA CYS A 265 -4.58 21.58 1.99
C CYS A 265 -5.09 22.12 3.35
N GLN A 266 -4.33 21.97 4.43
CA GLN A 266 -4.63 22.64 5.70
C GLN A 266 -4.29 24.13 5.70
N LYS A 267 -3.42 24.56 4.79
CA LYS A 267 -2.92 25.95 4.70
C LYS A 267 -3.51 26.72 3.51
N MET A 268 -4.09 26.03 2.54
CA MET A 268 -4.70 26.63 1.35
C MET A 268 -5.91 25.82 0.89
N ASP A 269 -6.79 26.47 0.13
CA ASP A 269 -7.94 25.80 -0.49
C ASP A 269 -7.47 24.78 -1.53
N CYS A 270 -7.91 23.53 -1.36
CA CYS A 270 -7.68 22.46 -2.32
C CYS A 270 -8.94 22.17 -3.12
N PRO A 271 -8.81 21.80 -4.41
CA PRO A 271 -9.93 21.30 -5.18
C PRO A 271 -10.37 19.93 -4.66
N ASP A 272 -11.40 19.36 -5.28
CA ASP A 272 -11.79 17.98 -4.99
C ASP A 272 -10.70 17.00 -5.45
N LEU A 273 -9.93 16.51 -4.47
CA LEU A 273 -8.88 15.51 -4.64
C LEU A 273 -9.39 14.10 -4.28
N SER A 274 -10.71 13.91 -4.27
CA SER A 274 -11.30 12.62 -3.91
C SER A 274 -11.42 11.65 -5.09
N ILE A 275 -11.50 10.37 -4.76
CA ILE A 275 -11.83 9.29 -5.69
C ILE A 275 -12.76 8.28 -4.99
N SER A 276 -13.84 7.92 -5.66
CA SER A 276 -14.75 6.87 -5.19
C SER A 276 -14.21 5.51 -5.62
N LEU A 277 -14.16 4.55 -4.69
CA LEU A 277 -13.89 3.14 -4.97
C LEU A 277 -15.17 2.27 -4.92
N SER A 278 -16.26 2.82 -4.39
CA SER A 278 -17.61 2.25 -4.44
C SER A 278 -18.62 3.32 -3.98
N GLU A 279 -19.91 3.02 -4.03
CA GLU A 279 -20.98 3.94 -3.59
C GLU A 279 -20.80 4.44 -2.14
N THR A 280 -20.17 3.63 -1.30
CA THR A 280 -19.98 3.91 0.13
C THR A 280 -18.55 4.32 0.49
N HIS A 281 -17.59 4.14 -0.43
CA HIS A 281 -16.18 4.39 -0.16
C HIS A 281 -15.65 5.50 -1.08
N THR A 282 -15.39 6.66 -0.47
CA THR A 282 -14.68 7.77 -1.10
C THR A 282 -13.39 8.01 -0.34
N ILE A 283 -12.28 8.08 -1.07
CA ILE A 283 -10.97 8.44 -0.55
C ILE A 283 -10.77 9.93 -0.81
N ASP A 284 -10.56 10.72 0.23
CA ASP A 284 -10.22 12.15 0.12
C ASP A 284 -8.77 12.38 0.52
N LEU A 285 -7.91 12.64 -0.47
CA LEU A 285 -6.48 12.87 -0.25
C LEU A 285 -6.19 14.17 0.53
N ALA A 286 -7.09 15.15 0.53
CA ALA A 286 -6.90 16.42 1.24
C ALA A 286 -7.12 16.29 2.75
N GLN A 287 -7.90 15.30 3.21
CA GLN A 287 -8.26 15.15 4.63
C GLN A 287 -7.20 14.42 5.48
N GLY A 288 -6.09 13.97 4.89
CA GLY A 288 -5.01 13.31 5.64
C GLY A 288 -5.33 11.88 6.07
N THR A 289 -6.33 11.26 5.45
CA THR A 289 -6.59 9.81 5.49
C THR A 289 -5.69 9.03 4.54
N GLU A 290 -4.54 9.61 4.19
CA GLU A 290 -3.56 9.06 3.25
C GLU A 290 -2.95 7.71 3.69
N LYS A 291 -3.28 7.16 4.88
CA LYS A 291 -2.65 5.96 5.42
C LYS A 291 -3.55 4.73 5.34
N ILE A 292 -3.08 3.73 4.62
CA ILE A 292 -3.67 2.39 4.61
C ILE A 292 -3.31 1.67 5.92
N VAL A 293 -4.31 1.14 6.65
CA VAL A 293 -4.05 0.19 7.74
C VAL A 293 -4.05 -1.19 7.13
N LEU A 294 -2.88 -1.81 7.09
CA LEU A 294 -2.76 -3.19 6.66
C LEU A 294 -3.47 -4.13 7.65
N THR A 295 -4.48 -4.85 7.19
CA THR A 295 -4.93 -6.08 7.84
C THR A 295 -3.95 -7.21 7.50
N PRO A 296 -3.81 -8.29 8.28
CA PRO A 296 -3.12 -9.47 7.78
C PRO A 296 -3.88 -9.98 6.55
N PRO A 297 -3.22 -10.23 5.40
CA PRO A 297 -3.94 -10.78 4.25
C PRO A 297 -4.47 -12.17 4.62
N ASP A 298 -5.69 -12.47 4.20
CA ASP A 298 -6.14 -13.85 4.18
C ASP A 298 -5.32 -14.58 3.09
N SER A 299 -4.54 -15.58 3.49
CA SER A 299 -3.63 -16.31 2.60
C SER A 299 -4.35 -16.96 1.41
N HIS A 300 -5.67 -17.09 1.46
CA HIS A 300 -6.49 -17.64 0.39
C HIS A 300 -6.78 -16.65 -0.76
N LEU A 301 -6.44 -15.36 -0.62
CA LEU A 301 -6.75 -14.34 -1.62
C LEU A 301 -5.69 -14.18 -2.69
N ILE A 302 -4.47 -14.69 -2.44
CA ILE A 302 -3.33 -14.55 -3.33
C ILE A 302 -2.90 -15.93 -3.80
N GLU A 303 -3.12 -16.22 -5.08
CA GLU A 303 -2.60 -17.42 -5.73
C GLU A 303 -1.13 -17.19 -6.10
N ASN A 304 -0.23 -17.95 -5.49
CA ASN A 304 1.21 -17.80 -5.73
C ASN A 304 1.66 -18.69 -6.88
N TYR A 305 2.23 -18.08 -7.91
CA TYR A 305 2.84 -18.73 -9.05
C TYR A 305 4.32 -18.39 -9.11
N ARG A 306 5.18 -19.40 -9.13
CA ARG A 306 6.62 -19.16 -9.34
C ARG A 306 6.87 -18.73 -10.77
N ALA A 307 7.69 -17.70 -10.96
CA ALA A 307 8.01 -17.15 -12.28
C ALA A 307 8.59 -18.19 -13.26
N ASN A 308 9.25 -19.25 -12.78
CA ASN A 308 9.75 -20.35 -13.61
C ASN A 308 8.71 -21.42 -13.99
N LYS A 309 7.46 -21.33 -13.50
CA LYS A 309 6.38 -22.32 -13.69
C LYS A 309 5.06 -21.68 -14.14
N LEU A 310 5.12 -20.58 -14.90
CA LEU A 310 3.92 -19.83 -15.33
C LEU A 310 3.15 -20.41 -16.52
N LEU A 311 3.64 -21.49 -17.15
CA LEU A 311 3.00 -22.05 -18.35
C LEU A 311 1.55 -22.51 -18.13
N THR A 312 1.15 -22.74 -16.87
CA THR A 312 -0.19 -23.22 -16.50
C THR A 312 -0.99 -22.20 -15.70
N ALA A 313 -0.49 -20.97 -15.52
CA ALA A 313 -1.19 -19.95 -14.75
C ALA A 313 -2.40 -19.46 -15.54
N ASN A 314 -3.60 -19.58 -14.96
CA ASN A 314 -4.79 -18.95 -15.47
C ASN A 314 -5.13 -17.80 -14.53
N VAL A 315 -4.99 -16.58 -15.03
CA VAL A 315 -5.15 -15.34 -14.25
C VAL A 315 -6.28 -14.47 -14.82
N ASP A 316 -7.26 -15.14 -15.43
CA ASP A 316 -8.38 -14.48 -16.11
C ASP A 316 -9.10 -13.54 -15.14
N LYS A 317 -9.12 -12.25 -15.51
CA LYS A 317 -9.74 -11.15 -14.78
C LYS A 317 -9.15 -10.85 -13.40
N GLN A 318 -7.96 -11.38 -13.09
CA GLN A 318 -7.27 -11.14 -11.81
C GLN A 318 -6.36 -9.91 -11.86
N ILE A 319 -6.00 -9.42 -10.67
CA ILE A 319 -4.83 -8.55 -10.50
C ILE A 319 -3.60 -9.46 -10.41
N VAL A 320 -2.67 -9.31 -11.34
CA VAL A 320 -1.39 -10.02 -11.32
C VAL A 320 -0.32 -9.12 -10.74
N LEU A 321 0.23 -9.47 -9.58
CA LEU A 321 1.39 -8.83 -9.01
C LEU A 321 2.66 -9.54 -9.47
N ILE A 322 3.63 -8.79 -9.96
CA ILE A 322 4.96 -9.29 -10.34
C ILE A 322 5.97 -8.63 -9.40
N GLY A 323 6.66 -9.42 -8.60
CA GLY A 323 7.59 -8.88 -7.60
C GLY A 323 8.61 -9.89 -7.10
N VAL A 324 9.61 -9.34 -6.41
CA VAL A 324 10.69 -10.09 -5.78
C VAL A 324 10.33 -10.40 -4.32
N THR A 325 10.50 -11.65 -3.91
CA THR A 325 10.32 -12.12 -2.51
C THR A 325 11.58 -12.73 -1.91
N HIS A 326 12.67 -12.76 -2.69
CA HIS A 326 13.96 -13.18 -2.18
C HIS A 326 14.68 -11.97 -1.57
N ASP A 327 14.51 -11.74 -0.28
CA ASP A 327 15.48 -10.93 0.48
C ASP A 327 16.16 -11.82 1.52
N ILE A 328 17.45 -12.06 1.29
CA ILE A 328 18.30 -12.94 2.09
C ILE A 328 18.73 -12.25 3.40
N GLN A 329 18.68 -10.92 3.49
CA GLN A 329 19.37 -10.20 4.56
C GLN A 329 18.48 -9.39 5.49
N THR A 330 17.25 -9.05 5.11
CA THR A 330 16.37 -8.29 6.00
C THR A 330 15.08 -9.04 6.29
N LYS A 331 14.72 -9.18 7.57
CA LYS A 331 13.37 -9.64 8.01
C LYS A 331 12.25 -8.66 7.59
N LYS A 332 12.49 -7.78 6.61
CA LYS A 332 11.51 -6.84 6.09
C LYS A 332 10.54 -7.68 5.26
N ARG A 333 9.24 -7.51 5.50
CA ARG A 333 8.20 -8.22 4.74
C ARG A 333 8.37 -7.88 3.25
N ASP A 334 8.19 -8.86 2.37
CA ASP A 334 8.33 -8.62 0.93
C ASP A 334 7.34 -7.55 0.49
N ASN A 335 7.84 -6.54 -0.22
CA ASN A 335 7.08 -5.37 -0.63
C ASN A 335 5.85 -5.74 -1.46
N VAL A 336 5.92 -6.80 -2.27
CA VAL A 336 4.81 -7.21 -3.13
C VAL A 336 3.60 -7.72 -2.34
N TYR A 337 3.82 -8.46 -1.25
CA TYR A 337 2.72 -8.85 -0.34
C TYR A 337 2.13 -7.65 0.39
N LEU A 338 2.95 -6.63 0.63
CA LEU A 338 2.51 -5.37 1.20
C LEU A 338 1.57 -4.63 0.28
N VAL A 339 1.92 -4.57 -1.01
CA VAL A 339 1.09 -4.00 -2.06
C VAL A 339 -0.21 -4.78 -2.20
N ALA A 340 -0.15 -6.11 -2.33
CA ALA A 340 -1.34 -6.95 -2.46
C ALA A 340 -2.32 -6.76 -1.29
N ASN A 341 -1.79 -6.74 -0.06
CA ASN A 341 -2.57 -6.51 1.13
C ASN A 341 -3.16 -5.10 1.22
N ALA A 342 -2.40 -4.09 0.79
CA ALA A 342 -2.90 -2.72 0.71
C ALA A 342 -4.03 -2.58 -0.31
N VAL A 343 -3.92 -3.25 -1.46
CA VAL A 343 -4.99 -3.31 -2.48
C VAL A 343 -6.23 -3.99 -1.90
N ASP A 344 -6.10 -5.16 -1.28
CA ASP A 344 -7.21 -5.86 -0.63
C ASP A 344 -7.90 -4.99 0.43
N THR A 345 -7.10 -4.29 1.25
CA THR A 345 -7.61 -3.37 2.26
C THR A 345 -8.42 -2.24 1.62
N LEU A 346 -7.90 -1.61 0.56
CA LEU A 346 -8.59 -0.52 -0.13
C LEU A 346 -9.88 -0.99 -0.81
N LEU A 347 -9.88 -2.19 -1.40
CA LEU A 347 -11.06 -2.74 -2.06
C LEU A 347 -12.15 -3.10 -1.05
N ARG A 348 -11.79 -3.68 0.11
CA ARG A 348 -12.75 -4.11 1.13
C ARG A 348 -13.27 -2.98 2.01
N PHE A 349 -12.40 -2.04 2.36
CA PHE A 349 -12.67 -1.06 3.41
C PHE A 349 -12.60 0.39 2.94
N GLY A 350 -12.15 0.62 1.69
CA GLY A 350 -11.96 1.95 1.14
C GLY A 350 -11.11 2.84 2.03
N GLN A 351 -11.66 4.01 2.35
CA GLN A 351 -11.09 4.89 3.36
C GLN A 351 -11.40 4.35 4.75
N LEU A 352 -10.35 3.96 5.47
CA LEU A 352 -10.43 3.76 6.91
C LEU A 352 -10.63 5.12 7.57
N ASN A 353 -11.87 5.53 7.71
CA ASN A 353 -12.19 6.55 8.70
C ASN A 353 -11.71 5.98 10.02
N PRO A 354 -10.74 6.61 10.70
CA PRO A 354 -10.30 6.11 11.97
C PRO A 354 -11.58 6.00 12.82
N PRO A 355 -11.89 4.80 13.38
CA PRO A 355 -13.10 4.63 14.18
C PRO A 355 -13.09 5.75 15.21
N ALA A 356 -14.25 6.26 15.65
CA ALA A 356 -14.35 7.40 16.57
C ALA A 356 -13.54 7.16 17.87
N TYR A 357 -12.22 7.24 17.79
CA TYR A 357 -11.29 6.71 18.77
C TYR A 357 -11.26 7.66 19.94
N LYS A 358 -11.88 8.84 19.82
CA LYS A 358 -12.11 9.73 20.96
C LYS A 358 -12.90 8.99 22.04
N THR A 359 -13.98 8.28 21.72
CA THR A 359 -14.72 7.51 22.73
C THR A 359 -13.95 6.28 23.19
N PHE A 360 -13.24 5.60 22.29
CA PHE A 360 -12.48 4.40 22.63
C PHE A 360 -11.21 4.69 23.46
N ILE A 361 -10.44 5.71 23.11
CA ILE A 361 -9.27 6.17 23.88
C ILE A 361 -9.74 6.67 25.24
N LEU A 362 -10.84 7.42 25.30
CA LEU A 362 -11.45 7.81 26.57
C LEU A 362 -11.80 6.57 27.40
N LEU A 363 -12.39 5.53 26.77
CA LEU A 363 -12.68 4.26 27.42
C LEU A 363 -11.42 3.55 27.92
N VAL A 364 -10.37 3.44 27.11
CA VAL A 364 -9.10 2.81 27.51
C VAL A 364 -8.45 3.58 28.67
N ILE A 365 -8.45 4.91 28.61
CA ILE A 365 -7.94 5.77 29.69
C ILE A 365 -8.77 5.55 30.96
N MET A 366 -10.10 5.58 30.86
CA MET A 366 -11.02 5.34 31.98
C MET A 366 -10.80 3.97 32.62
N LEU A 367 -10.74 2.90 31.81
CA LEU A 367 -10.45 1.55 32.29
C LEU A 367 -9.08 1.49 32.97
N THR A 368 -8.05 2.09 32.36
CA THR A 368 -6.70 2.12 32.96
C THR A 368 -6.70 2.82 34.31
N LEU A 369 -7.38 3.96 34.43
CA LEU A 369 -7.51 4.71 35.70
C LEU A 369 -8.27 3.89 36.75
N ILE A 370 -9.34 3.20 36.36
CA ILE A 370 -10.12 2.33 37.24
C ILE A 370 -9.24 1.20 37.80
N PHE A 371 -8.48 0.50 36.96
CA PHE A 371 -7.59 -0.57 37.41
C PHE A 371 -6.35 -0.05 38.16
N ALA A 372 -5.95 1.19 37.96
CA ALA A 372 -4.87 1.82 38.71
C ALA A 372 -5.29 2.14 40.16
N TYR A 373 -6.50 2.69 40.34
CA TYR A 373 -6.95 3.25 41.60
C TYR A 373 -7.72 2.26 42.49
N TYR A 374 -8.50 1.36 41.89
CA TYR A 374 -9.34 0.43 42.63
C TYR A 374 -8.69 -0.94 42.84
N SER A 375 -9.14 -1.66 43.88
CA SER A 375 -8.83 -3.09 44.01
C SER A 375 -9.44 -3.86 42.85
N LEU A 376 -8.85 -5.00 42.48
CA LEU A 376 -9.21 -5.78 41.30
C LEU A 376 -10.73 -6.02 41.18
N ILE A 377 -11.39 -6.41 42.27
CA ILE A 377 -12.83 -6.70 42.31
C ILE A 377 -13.65 -5.45 42.00
N LYS A 378 -13.32 -4.32 42.64
CA LYS A 378 -14.02 -3.05 42.40
C LYS A 378 -13.77 -2.56 40.97
N ALA A 379 -12.55 -2.69 40.48
CA ALA A 379 -12.17 -2.31 39.13
C ALA A 379 -12.96 -3.09 38.06
N LEU A 380 -13.13 -4.42 38.26
CA LEU A 380 -13.92 -5.26 37.38
C LEU A 380 -15.40 -4.87 37.36
N ILE A 381 -15.99 -4.55 38.52
CA ILE A 381 -17.39 -4.10 38.61
C ILE A 381 -17.58 -2.78 37.84
N PHE A 382 -16.72 -1.79 38.08
CA PHE A 382 -16.81 -0.51 37.36
C PHE A 382 -16.56 -0.64 35.87
N ALA A 383 -15.56 -1.44 35.47
CA ALA A 383 -15.30 -1.72 34.07
C ALA A 383 -16.52 -2.39 33.40
N GLY A 384 -17.15 -3.36 34.06
CA GLY A 384 -18.35 -4.03 33.59
C GLY A 384 -19.52 -3.06 33.41
N ILE A 385 -19.76 -2.16 34.37
CA ILE A 385 -20.81 -1.13 34.26
C ILE A 385 -20.54 -0.18 33.10
N ILE A 386 -19.31 0.32 32.96
CA ILE A 386 -18.95 1.24 31.87
C ILE A 386 -19.08 0.57 30.51
N LEU A 387 -18.61 -0.67 30.37
CA LEU A 387 -18.77 -1.44 29.14
C LEU A 387 -20.25 -1.67 28.84
N PHE A 388 -21.05 -2.07 29.83
CA PHE A 388 -22.49 -2.24 29.67
C PHE A 388 -23.21 -0.97 29.22
N LEU A 389 -22.89 0.18 29.80
CA LEU A 389 -23.48 1.47 29.45
C LEU A 389 -23.08 1.95 28.05
N LEU A 390 -21.83 1.67 27.63
CA LEU A 390 -21.32 2.10 26.33
C LEU A 390 -21.73 1.16 25.19
N SER A 391 -22.15 -0.06 25.50
CA SER A 391 -22.42 -1.06 24.49
C SER A 391 -23.63 -1.90 24.91
N GLY A 392 -24.82 -1.41 24.58
CA GLY A 392 -26.06 -2.19 24.69
C GLY A 392 -26.00 -3.54 23.95
N GLN A 393 -24.97 -3.80 23.14
CA GLN A 393 -24.75 -5.04 22.39
C GLN A 393 -23.47 -5.84 22.77
N MET A 394 -22.48 -5.32 23.52
CA MET A 394 -21.24 -6.10 23.83
C MET A 394 -21.28 -6.90 25.14
N LEU A 395 -22.44 -6.97 25.81
CA LEU A 395 -22.62 -7.75 27.04
C LEU A 395 -22.24 -9.24 26.83
N ALA A 396 -22.49 -9.80 25.65
CA ALA A 396 -22.15 -11.18 25.32
C ALA A 396 -20.63 -11.43 25.34
N VAL A 397 -19.82 -10.51 24.79
CA VAL A 397 -18.36 -10.62 24.77
C VAL A 397 -17.78 -10.47 26.18
N ALA A 398 -18.32 -9.54 26.97
CA ALA A 398 -17.92 -9.36 28.37
C ALA A 398 -18.20 -10.60 29.23
N LEU A 399 -19.34 -11.28 29.02
CA LEU A 399 -19.72 -12.51 29.72
C LEU A 399 -18.80 -13.69 29.36
N SER A 400 -18.46 -13.87 28.08
CA SER A 400 -17.53 -14.91 27.64
C SER A 400 -16.14 -14.75 28.29
N LEU A 401 -15.68 -13.51 28.44
CA LEU A 401 -14.39 -13.19 29.06
C LEU A 401 -14.37 -13.42 30.57
N MET A 402 -15.43 -13.05 31.29
CA MET A 402 -15.53 -13.35 32.72
C MET A 402 -15.49 -14.85 32.97
N THR A 403 -16.06 -15.64 32.07
CA THR A 403 -16.03 -17.11 32.15
C THR A 403 -14.61 -17.66 31.99
N ILE A 404 -13.85 -17.19 30.99
CA ILE A 404 -12.46 -17.61 30.76
C ILE A 404 -11.56 -17.21 31.94
N GLN A 405 -11.75 -16.01 32.49
CA GLN A 405 -10.94 -15.51 33.59
C GLN A 405 -11.26 -16.21 34.91
N MET A 406 -12.53 -16.59 35.13
CA MET A 406 -12.91 -17.46 36.24
C MET A 406 -12.30 -18.86 36.11
N ILE A 407 -12.25 -19.45 34.90
CA ILE A 407 -11.58 -20.74 34.66
C ILE A 407 -10.07 -20.65 34.94
N TYR A 408 -9.43 -19.55 34.56
CA TYR A 408 -7.99 -19.36 34.78
C TYR A 408 -7.63 -19.17 36.26
N GLN A 409 -8.51 -18.54 37.04
CA GLN A 409 -8.34 -18.36 38.48
C GLN A 409 -8.78 -19.56 39.31
N ALA A 410 -9.66 -20.42 38.77
CA ALA A 410 -10.11 -21.63 39.42
C ALA A 410 -9.14 -22.82 39.29
N ARG A 411 -8.02 -22.70 38.57
CA ARG A 411 -6.97 -23.73 38.58
C ARG A 411 -6.27 -23.75 39.96
N PRO A 412 -6.45 -24.81 40.78
CA PRO A 412 -5.67 -24.95 42.00
C PRO A 412 -4.19 -25.11 41.65
N ARG A 413 -3.32 -24.57 42.51
CA ARG A 413 -1.87 -24.67 42.36
C ARG A 413 -1.38 -26.11 42.46
#